data_AF-A0AAV5D0R8-F1
#
_entry.id   AF-A0AAV5D0R8-F1
#
_cell.length_a   1.000
_cell.length_b   1.000
_cell.length_c   1.000
_cell.angle_alpha   90.00
_cell.angle_beta   90.00
_cell.angle_gamma   90.00
#
_symmetry.space_group_name_H-M   'P 1'
#
loop_
_entity.id
_entity.type
_entity.pdbx_description
1 polymer ?
#
loop_
_entity_poly.entity_id
_entity_poly.type
_entity_poly.pdbx_seq_one_letter_code
_entity_poly.pdbx_strand_id
1 'polypeptide(L)' 'MAAANAARDGQTALALRLVKHLAPSPADADAAGNTVFSPVSVHAALALVAAGARGATQAQLLAFLADR' A
#
# COMPACT_ATOMS: atom_id res chain seq x y z
N MET A 1 17.63 6.09 11.25
CA MET A 1 16.36 6.37 11.96
C MET A 1 15.31 7.03 11.06
N ALA A 2 15.64 8.13 10.35
CA ALA A 2 14.69 8.81 9.44
C ALA A 2 14.08 7.90 8.36
N ALA A 3 14.88 7.03 7.72
CA ALA A 3 14.37 6.11 6.67
C ALA A 3 13.38 5.06 7.21
N ALA A 4 13.58 4.60 8.45
CA ALA A 4 12.67 3.64 9.09
C ALA A 4 11.33 4.30 9.46
N ASN A 5 11.35 5.57 9.89
CA ASN A 5 10.14 6.35 10.13
C ASN A 5 9.37 6.57 8.82
N ALA A 6 10.04 7.00 7.74
CA ALA A 6 9.41 7.18 6.44
C ALA A 6 8.78 5.88 5.90
N ALA A 7 9.46 4.74 6.07
CA ALA A 7 8.89 3.43 5.69
C ALA A 7 7.65 3.08 6.53
N ARG A 8 7.66 3.36 7.84
CA ARG A 8 6.50 3.15 8.71
C ARG A 8 5.32 4.04 8.32
N ASP A 9 5.58 5.32 8.06
CA ASP A 9 4.57 6.29 7.67
C ASP A 9 3.95 5.91 6.31
N GLY A 10 4.80 5.57 5.33
CA GLY A 10 4.39 5.06 4.02
C GLY A 10 3.60 3.75 4.08
N GLN A 11 3.98 2.83 4.96
CA GLN A 11 3.22 1.60 5.20
C GLN A 11 1.83 1.89 5.79
N THR A 12 1.72 2.91 6.66
CA THR A 12 0.44 3.29 7.29
C THR A 12 -0.47 3.97 6.27
N ALA A 13 0.07 4.87 5.45
CA ALA A 13 -0.64 5.51 4.35
C ALA A 13 -1.14 4.47 3.32
N LEU A 14 -0.29 3.52 2.94
CA LEU A 14 -0.65 2.40 2.06
C LEU A 14 -1.83 1.60 2.64
N ALA A 15 -1.76 1.24 3.92
CA ALA A 15 -2.81 0.47 4.59
C ALA A 15 -4.18 1.18 4.51
N LEU A 16 -4.21 2.48 4.79
CA LEU A 16 -5.44 3.28 4.73
C LEU A 16 -5.98 3.40 3.29
N ARG A 17 -5.10 3.58 2.31
CA ARG A 17 -5.49 3.63 0.88
C ARG A 17 -6.08 2.30 0.42
N LEU A 18 -5.48 1.18 0.84
CA LEU A 18 -5.99 -0.17 0.56
C LEU A 18 -7.34 -0.39 1.21
N VAL A 19 -7.50 -0.08 2.50
CA VAL A 19 -8.81 -0.18 3.17
C VAL A 19 -9.87 0.62 2.43
N LYS A 20 -9.57 1.84 1.98
CA LYS A 20 -10.52 2.66 1.21
C LYS A 20 -10.95 2.02 -0.12
N HIS A 21 -10.05 1.28 -0.78
CA HIS A 21 -10.33 0.64 -2.07
C HIS A 21 -10.94 -0.75 -1.94
N LEU A 22 -10.60 -1.48 -0.86
CA LEU A 22 -11.11 -2.82 -0.59
C LEU A 22 -12.43 -2.79 0.19
N ALA A 23 -12.70 -1.72 0.93
CA ALA A 23 -13.96 -1.57 1.64
C ALA A 23 -15.13 -1.58 0.63
N PRO A 24 -16.20 -2.33 0.93
CA PRO A 24 -17.38 -2.37 0.08
C PRO A 24 -17.95 -0.96 -0.07
N SER A 25 -18.38 -0.64 -1.29
CA SER A 25 -19.05 0.62 -1.56
C SER A 25 -20.36 0.68 -0.76
N PRO A 26 -20.76 1.86 -0.25
CA PRO A 26 -22.03 2.01 0.45
C PRO A 26 -23.26 1.67 -0.42
N ALA A 27 -23.10 1.56 -1.74
CA ALA A 27 -24.13 1.11 -2.66
C ALA A 27 -24.30 -0.43 -2.72
N ASP A 28 -23.31 -1.19 -2.25
CA ASP A 28 -23.26 -2.65 -2.32
C ASP A 28 -23.50 -3.25 -0.93
N ALA A 29 -24.74 -3.11 -0.43
CA ALA A 29 -25.12 -3.58 0.91
C ALA A 29 -24.97 -5.10 1.11
N ASP A 30 -25.12 -5.89 0.04
CA ASP A 30 -24.89 -7.34 0.02
C ASP A 30 -23.39 -7.74 -0.05
N ALA A 31 -22.49 -6.78 -0.31
CA ALA A 31 -21.04 -7.02 -0.36
C ALA A 31 -20.32 -6.72 0.96
N ALA A 32 -21.08 -6.47 2.04
CA ALA A 32 -20.56 -6.20 3.38
C ALA A 32 -19.89 -7.45 4.00
N GLY A 33 -18.67 -7.75 3.57
CA GLY A 33 -17.82 -8.81 4.11
C GLY A 33 -16.63 -8.28 4.91
N ASN A 34 -16.06 -9.14 5.77
CA ASN A 34 -14.86 -8.81 6.52
C ASN A 34 -13.63 -8.74 5.58
N THR A 35 -12.96 -7.59 5.52
CA THR A 35 -11.69 -7.45 4.81
C THR A 35 -10.51 -7.62 5.76
N VAL A 36 -9.64 -8.59 5.48
CA VAL A 36 -8.39 -8.81 6.24
C VAL A 36 -7.22 -8.90 5.26
N PHE A 37 -6.17 -8.13 5.54
CA PHE A 37 -4.89 -8.23 4.83
C PHE A 37 -3.74 -7.82 5.77
N SER A 38 -2.51 -8.15 5.39
CA SER A 38 -1.30 -7.72 6.11
C SER A 38 -0.65 -6.53 5.39
N PRO A 39 -0.72 -5.30 5.95
CA PRO A 39 -0.12 -4.12 5.31
C PRO A 39 1.39 -4.24 5.10
N VAL A 40 2.09 -4.83 6.08
CA VAL A 40 3.55 -5.07 6.01
C VAL A 40 3.87 -6.01 4.85
N SER A 41 3.10 -7.09 4.68
CA SER A 41 3.34 -8.09 3.63
C SER A 41 3.18 -7.46 2.24
N VAL A 42 2.09 -6.71 2.02
CA VAL A 42 1.85 -6.02 0.74
C VAL A 42 2.94 -4.97 0.47
N HIS A 43 3.32 -4.20 1.49
CA HIS A 43 4.39 -3.20 1.38
C HIS A 43 5.73 -3.84 1.00
N ALA A 44 6.11 -4.94 1.68
CA ALA A 44 7.35 -5.65 1.40
C ALA A 44 7.37 -6.29 0.00
N ALA A 45 6.26 -6.89 -0.42
CA ALA A 45 6.14 -7.44 -1.77
C ALA A 45 6.32 -6.35 -2.84
N LEU A 46 5.67 -5.19 -2.67
CA LEU A 46 5.82 -4.05 -3.58
C LEU A 46 7.23 -3.47 -3.58
N ALA A 47 7.90 -3.42 -2.42
CA ALA A 47 9.29 -2.98 -2.33
C ALA A 47 10.24 -3.93 -3.09
N LEU A 48 10.00 -5.24 -3.01
CA LEU A 48 10.77 -6.23 -3.78
C LEU A 48 10.53 -6.08 -5.29
N VAL A 49 9.28 -5.84 -5.71
CA VAL A 49 8.95 -5.55 -7.11
C VAL A 49 9.63 -4.25 -7.58
N ALA A 50 9.63 -3.20 -6.76
CA ALA A 50 10.31 -1.94 -7.06
C ALA A 50 11.83 -2.11 -7.20
N ALA A 51 12.45 -3.03 -6.46
CA ALA A 51 13.86 -3.36 -6.60
C ALA A 51 14.20 -4.03 -7.94
N GLY A 52 13.25 -4.79 -8.52
CA GLY A 52 13.40 -5.43 -9.84
C GLY A 52 12.93 -4.58 -11.02
N ALA A 53 12.10 -3.57 -10.78
CA ALA A 53 11.59 -2.66 -11.81
C ALA A 53 12.64 -1.64 -12.27
N ARG A 54 12.40 -0.98 -13.41
CA ARG A 54 13.24 0.11 -13.93
C ARG A 54 12.39 1.25 -14.49
N GLY A 55 13.00 2.42 -14.61
CA GLY A 55 12.39 3.60 -15.25
C GLY A 55 11.14 4.08 -14.52
N ALA A 56 10.10 4.44 -15.29
CA ALA A 56 8.87 5.03 -14.76
C ALA A 56 8.16 4.13 -13.73
N THR A 57 8.11 2.82 -13.96
CA THR A 57 7.47 1.86 -13.05
C THR A 57 8.13 1.85 -11.69
N GLN A 58 9.47 1.87 -11.65
CA GLN A 58 10.21 1.92 -10.39
C GLN A 58 9.93 3.23 -9.64
N ALA A 59 9.94 4.37 -10.34
CA ALA A 59 9.64 5.66 -9.74
C ALA A 59 8.22 5.74 -9.16
N GLN A 60 7.22 5.20 -9.87
CA GLN A 60 5.84 5.13 -9.40
C GLN A 60 5.69 4.28 -8.14
N LEU A 61 6.33 3.11 -8.11
CA LEU A 61 6.30 2.24 -6.93
C LEU A 61 6.99 2.90 -5.73
N LEU A 62 8.15 3.53 -5.92
CA LEU A 62 8.86 4.20 -4.84
C LEU A 62 8.08 5.41 -4.29
N ALA A 63 7.48 6.23 -5.16
CA ALA A 63 6.62 7.34 -4.74
C ALA A 63 5.41 6.84 -3.93
N PHE A 64 4.78 5.76 -4.43
CA PHE A 64 3.66 5.14 -3.76
C PHE A 64 4.01 4.53 -2.39
N LEU A 65 5.21 3.98 -2.21
CA LEU A 65 5.68 3.35 -0.97
C LEU A 65 6.23 4.36 0.06
N ALA A 66 6.78 5.49 -0.38
CA ALA A 66 7.43 6.49 0.47
C ALA A 66 6.50 7.60 0.97
N ASP A 67 5.20 7.55 0.61
CA ASP A 67 4.21 8.60 0.87
C ASP A 67 4.66 9.98 0.33
N ARG A 68 5.16 10.01 -0.92
CA ARG A 68 5.64 11.22 -1.59
C ARG A 68 4.90 11.49 -2.89
#